data_AF-A0AAD7CYS3-F1
#
_entry.id   AF-A0AAD7CYS3-F1
#
_cell.length_a   1.000
_cell.length_b   1.000
_cell.length_c   1.000
_cell.angle_alpha   90.00
_cell.angle_beta   90.00
_cell.angle_gamma   90.00
#
_symmetry.space_group_name_H-M   'P 1'
#
loop_
_entity.id
_entity.type
_entity.pdbx_description
1 polymer ?
#
loop_
_entity_poly.entity_id
_entity_poly.type
_entity_poly.pdbx_seq_one_letter_code
_entity_poly.pdbx_strand_id
1 'polypeptide(L)'
;MWQPKPDASAFYIRYKSNPYLWRYPSCTAADALDCLRAVDVAFLQDINLGILNAGFFGTFQFAPVVDGSFIMRSPTDLLAEGTLNGDTLLSVTNSNEGTIFVNQNVEYDVVQYVRELFPLFGATESVVVASIYGSVGSRLDQVNTIVGESTFVCPTYRLLDVFPGKSYKGAYAILPALHADDVFYYFPSYTYPDSSLHFNNTMFRNTFSQGFLSFAAHLNPNAKLVPSITPAWQKWSDAQTEMVFNKTEGGAPLIMAAPSLL
;
A
#
# COMPACT_ATOMS: atom_id res chain seq x y z
N MET A 1 -1.65 10.63 -4.00
CA MET A 1 -1.55 11.71 -3.00
C MET A 1 -0.07 12.06 -2.86
N TRP A 2 0.42 13.00 -3.64
CA TRP A 2 1.83 13.42 -3.59
C TRP A 2 1.87 14.86 -3.10
N GLN A 3 2.46 15.05 -1.93
CA GLN A 3 2.54 16.40 -1.35
C GLN A 3 3.81 17.09 -1.86
N PRO A 4 3.74 18.39 -2.16
CA PRO A 4 4.95 19.18 -2.38
C PRO A 4 5.81 19.08 -1.12
N LYS A 5 7.13 19.12 -1.30
CA LYS A 5 8.07 19.15 -0.18
C LYS A 5 7.63 20.24 0.82
N PRO A 6 7.30 19.88 2.08
CA PRO A 6 7.00 20.89 3.07
C PRO A 6 8.23 21.77 3.28
N ASP A 7 8.02 23.07 3.47
CA ASP A 7 9.12 23.93 3.86
C ASP A 7 9.62 23.58 5.27
N ALA A 8 10.83 24.01 5.62
CA ALA A 8 11.43 23.72 6.92
C ALA A 8 10.56 24.25 8.09
N SER A 9 9.79 25.31 7.86
CA SER A 9 8.84 25.88 8.83
C SER A 9 7.64 24.98 9.10
N ALA A 10 7.12 24.25 8.11
CA ALA A 10 5.99 23.33 8.29
C ALA A 10 6.39 22.10 9.13
N PHE A 11 7.62 21.60 8.95
CA PHE A 11 8.19 20.57 9.82
C PHE A 11 8.40 21.10 11.25
N TYR A 12 8.93 22.32 11.38
CA TYR A 12 9.14 23.00 12.66
C TYR A 12 7.83 23.29 13.42
N ILE A 13 6.76 23.67 12.71
CA ILE A 13 5.44 23.92 13.30
C ILE A 13 4.85 22.61 13.84
N ARG A 14 4.91 21.51 13.07
CA ARG A 14 4.49 20.18 13.55
C ARG A 14 5.29 19.70 14.76
N TYR A 15 6.59 20.01 14.79
CA TYR A 15 7.46 19.74 15.93
C TYR A 15 7.03 20.55 17.19
N LYS A 16 6.77 21.86 17.05
CA LYS A 16 6.36 22.71 18.18
C LYS A 16 4.92 22.52 18.66
N SER A 17 4.01 22.10 17.79
CA SER A 17 2.61 21.86 18.16
C SER A 17 2.40 20.56 18.93
N ASN A 18 3.42 19.71 19.04
CA ASN A 18 3.31 18.47 19.79
C ASN A 18 3.49 18.73 21.30
N PRO A 19 2.45 18.53 22.12
CA PRO A 19 2.48 18.82 23.55
C PRO A 19 3.41 17.89 24.36
N TYR A 20 4.03 16.90 23.73
CA TYR A 20 5.06 16.06 24.33
C TYR A 20 6.50 16.55 24.08
N LEU A 21 6.69 17.57 23.22
CA LEU A 21 8.01 18.02 22.74
C LEU A 21 8.50 19.35 23.36
N TRP A 22 7.77 19.94 24.31
CA TRP A 22 8.17 21.21 24.97
C TRP A 22 9.42 21.10 25.86
N ARG A 23 9.94 19.89 26.09
CA ARG A 23 10.91 19.68 27.16
C ARG A 23 12.37 19.94 26.78
N TYR A 24 12.83 19.70 25.54
CA TYR A 24 14.27 19.77 25.18
C TYR A 24 14.48 19.67 23.65
N PRO A 25 15.65 20.02 23.04
CA PRO A 25 16.47 21.22 23.18
C PRO A 25 15.90 22.40 22.36
N SER A 26 16.41 23.62 22.58
CA SER A 26 15.93 24.87 21.97
C SER A 26 16.30 25.02 20.49
N CYS A 27 16.14 23.98 19.66
CA CYS A 27 16.34 24.11 18.22
C CYS A 27 15.44 25.25 17.70
N THR A 28 16.05 26.25 17.08
CA THR A 28 15.32 27.35 16.46
C THR A 28 15.09 27.03 14.99
N ALA A 29 14.18 27.75 14.33
CA ALA A 29 14.00 27.58 12.89
C ALA A 29 15.29 27.91 12.09
N ALA A 30 16.20 28.72 12.66
CA ALA A 30 17.42 29.16 11.98
C ALA A 30 18.54 28.11 11.96
N ASP A 31 18.60 27.23 12.96
CA ASP A 31 19.65 26.22 13.15
C ASP A 31 19.10 24.79 13.25
N ALA A 32 17.83 24.59 12.90
CA ALA A 32 17.07 23.38 13.16
C ALA A 32 17.80 22.09 12.76
N LEU A 33 18.39 22.05 11.57
CA LEU A 33 18.98 20.82 11.05
C LEU A 33 20.32 20.47 11.71
N ASP A 34 21.17 21.46 11.98
CA ASP A 34 22.43 21.23 12.68
C ASP A 34 22.19 20.89 14.15
N CYS A 35 21.20 21.54 14.77
CA CYS A 35 20.71 21.19 16.09
C CYS A 35 20.24 19.73 16.13
N LEU A 36 19.33 19.32 15.23
CA LEU A 36 18.81 17.95 15.18
C LEU A 36 19.89 16.89 14.92
N ARG A 37 20.96 17.21 14.17
CA ARG A 37 22.09 16.29 13.96
C ARG A 37 22.95 16.09 15.21
N ALA A 38 22.97 17.05 16.12
CA ALA A 38 23.71 16.98 17.38
C ALA A 38 22.92 16.30 18.51
N VAL A 39 21.65 15.99 18.26
CA VAL A 39 20.75 15.35 19.22
C VAL A 39 20.98 13.84 19.26
N ASP A 40 20.85 13.25 20.44
CA ASP A 40 20.98 11.82 20.66
C ASP A 40 19.93 11.00 19.88
N VAL A 41 20.33 9.84 19.37
CA VAL A 41 19.47 9.00 18.52
C VAL A 41 18.25 8.43 19.27
N ALA A 42 18.38 8.09 20.56
CA ALA A 42 17.24 7.60 21.32
C ALA A 42 16.20 8.71 21.49
N PHE A 43 16.65 9.94 21.66
CA PHE A 43 15.78 11.10 21.70
C PHE A 43 15.13 11.41 20.35
N LEU A 44 15.86 11.28 19.23
CA LEU A 44 15.26 11.39 17.90
C LEU A 44 14.19 10.31 17.66
N GLN A 45 14.39 9.12 18.20
CA GLN A 45 13.41 8.04 18.14
C GLN A 45 12.13 8.37 18.92
N ASP A 46 12.26 8.96 20.12
CA ASP A 46 11.10 9.42 20.90
C ASP A 46 10.33 10.52 20.17
N ILE A 47 11.03 11.48 19.56
CA ILE A 47 10.40 12.51 18.71
C ILE A 47 9.66 11.86 17.54
N ASN A 48 10.30 10.92 16.86
CA ASN A 48 9.72 10.23 15.71
C ASN A 48 8.43 9.52 16.11
N LEU A 49 8.43 8.76 17.22
CA LEU A 49 7.22 8.12 17.75
C LEU A 49 6.14 9.15 18.10
N GLY A 50 6.51 10.29 18.71
CA GLY A 50 5.59 11.38 19.02
C GLY A 50 4.93 11.98 17.77
N ILE A 51 5.69 12.18 16.68
CA ILE A 51 5.18 12.67 15.40
C ILE A 51 4.22 11.65 14.77
N LEU A 52 4.60 10.37 14.74
CA LEU A 52 3.78 9.30 14.18
C LEU A 52 2.46 9.15 14.94
N ASN A 53 2.49 9.18 16.28
CA ASN A 53 1.30 9.08 17.13
C ASN A 53 0.38 10.30 17.06
N ALA A 54 0.90 11.48 16.71
CA ALA A 54 0.10 12.68 16.50
C ALA A 54 -0.55 12.73 15.10
N GLY A 55 -0.10 11.89 14.18
CA GLY A 55 -0.69 11.73 12.86
C GLY A 55 -2.03 11.01 12.91
N PHE A 56 -2.80 11.11 11.82
CA PHE A 56 -4.01 10.29 11.67
C PHE A 56 -3.64 8.81 11.61
N PHE A 57 -4.31 7.98 12.41
CA PHE A 57 -3.98 6.56 12.53
C PHE A 57 -3.96 5.87 11.16
N GLY A 58 -2.98 4.98 10.93
CA GLY A 58 -2.82 4.29 9.65
C GLY A 58 -2.17 5.10 8.54
N THR A 59 -1.80 6.37 8.79
CA THR A 59 -1.08 7.21 7.82
C THR A 59 0.39 7.41 8.19
N PHE A 60 1.22 7.67 7.17
CA PHE A 60 2.65 7.84 7.34
C PHE A 60 3.04 9.31 7.31
N GLN A 61 3.67 9.80 8.38
CA GLN A 61 4.08 11.21 8.48
C GLN A 61 5.38 11.51 7.73
N PHE A 62 6.20 10.48 7.50
CA PHE A 62 7.39 10.55 6.65
C PHE A 62 7.12 9.73 5.39
N ALA A 63 6.95 10.42 4.27
CA ALA A 63 6.65 9.82 2.97
C ALA A 63 7.50 10.50 1.88
N PRO A 64 7.68 9.87 0.72
CA PRO A 64 8.38 10.53 -0.38
C PRO A 64 7.58 11.75 -0.86
N VAL A 65 8.29 12.83 -1.18
CA VAL A 65 7.72 14.11 -1.61
C VAL A 65 8.33 14.54 -2.93
N VAL A 66 7.63 15.40 -3.67
CA VAL A 66 8.21 16.05 -4.86
C VAL A 66 9.30 17.00 -4.39
N ASP A 67 10.55 16.61 -4.61
CA ASP A 67 11.75 17.34 -4.17
C ASP A 67 12.43 18.12 -5.30
N GLY A 68 11.98 17.93 -6.54
CA GLY A 68 12.53 18.58 -7.73
C GLY A 68 13.89 18.03 -8.18
N SER A 69 14.32 16.89 -7.62
CA SER A 69 15.59 16.24 -8.00
C SER A 69 15.46 14.73 -8.20
N PHE A 70 15.08 13.98 -7.16
CA PHE A 70 14.82 12.55 -7.27
C PHE A 70 13.39 12.31 -7.74
N ILE A 71 12.41 12.99 -7.11
CA ILE A 71 11.01 13.04 -7.54
C ILE A 71 10.77 14.43 -8.12
N MET A 72 10.93 14.55 -9.44
CA MET A 72 10.87 15.82 -10.16
C MET A 72 9.46 16.45 -10.16
N ARG A 73 8.42 15.61 -10.31
CA ARG A 73 7.00 15.99 -10.38
C ARG A 73 6.14 14.89 -9.76
N SER A 74 4.84 15.14 -9.62
CA SER A 74 3.86 14.13 -9.20
C SER A 74 4.02 12.85 -10.03
N PRO A 75 4.31 11.69 -9.39
CA PRO A 75 4.34 10.41 -10.08
C PRO A 75 3.02 10.09 -10.79
N THR A 76 1.88 10.55 -10.28
CA THR A 76 0.59 10.37 -10.97
C THR A 76 0.57 11.09 -12.33
N ASP A 77 1.17 12.28 -12.43
CA ASP A 77 1.25 13.04 -13.67
C ASP A 77 2.24 12.38 -14.64
N LEU A 78 3.39 11.93 -14.12
CA LEU A 78 4.41 11.25 -14.93
C LEU A 78 3.90 9.93 -15.51
N LEU A 79 3.12 9.16 -14.74
CA LEU A 79 2.45 7.96 -15.21
C LEU A 79 1.42 8.29 -16.29
N ALA A 80 0.62 9.35 -16.11
CA ALA A 80 -0.36 9.78 -17.11
C ALA A 80 0.28 10.24 -18.43
N GLU A 81 1.50 10.79 -18.39
CA GLU A 81 2.29 11.14 -19.57
C GLU A 81 2.95 9.92 -20.25
N GLY A 82 2.91 8.73 -19.64
CA GLY A 82 3.56 7.53 -20.16
C GLY A 82 5.10 7.55 -20.05
N THR A 83 5.66 8.44 -19.23
CA THR A 83 7.11 8.52 -19.05
C THR A 83 7.55 7.47 -18.03
N LEU A 84 7.92 6.29 -18.53
CA LEU A 84 8.24 5.13 -17.70
C LEU A 84 9.70 4.70 -17.84
N ASN A 85 10.26 4.22 -16.74
CA ASN A 85 11.55 3.52 -16.72
C ASN A 85 11.34 2.05 -16.31
N GLY A 86 10.56 1.32 -17.11
CA GLY A 86 10.29 -0.11 -16.90
C GLY A 86 9.89 -0.80 -18.21
N ASP A 87 10.20 -2.09 -18.34
CA ASP A 87 9.83 -2.88 -19.53
C ASP A 87 8.50 -3.62 -19.34
N THR A 88 8.31 -4.28 -18.19
CA THR A 88 7.09 -5.03 -17.85
C THR A 88 6.69 -4.78 -16.40
N LEU A 89 5.41 -4.98 -16.09
CA LEU A 89 4.88 -4.82 -14.74
C LEU A 89 4.13 -6.07 -14.29
N LEU A 90 4.49 -6.60 -13.13
CA LEU A 90 3.66 -7.51 -12.37
C LEU A 90 3.21 -6.77 -11.11
N SER A 91 1.91 -6.56 -10.96
CA SER A 91 1.34 -5.87 -9.82
C SER A 91 0.43 -6.80 -9.04
N VAL A 92 0.64 -6.89 -7.72
CA VAL A 92 -0.10 -7.80 -6.85
C VAL A 92 -0.56 -7.06 -5.60
N THR A 93 -1.77 -7.36 -5.17
CA THR A 93 -2.40 -6.80 -3.98
C THR A 93 -3.01 -7.92 -3.14
N ASN A 94 -3.31 -7.64 -1.89
CA ASN A 94 -4.01 -8.55 -1.00
C ASN A 94 -5.50 -8.20 -0.97
N SER A 95 -6.40 -9.13 -0.68
CA SER A 95 -7.84 -8.85 -0.72
C SER A 95 -8.29 -7.82 0.33
N ASN A 96 -7.58 -7.70 1.47
CA ASN A 96 -7.93 -6.82 2.58
C ASN A 96 -6.76 -5.88 2.95
N GLU A 97 -6.26 -5.12 1.97
CA GLU A 97 -5.12 -4.20 2.14
C GLU A 97 -5.31 -3.17 3.25
N GLY A 98 -6.53 -2.62 3.39
CA GLY A 98 -6.78 -1.47 4.27
C GLY A 98 -6.93 -1.82 5.76
N THR A 99 -7.23 -3.08 6.09
CA THR A 99 -7.72 -3.45 7.43
C THR A 99 -6.74 -3.10 8.54
N ILE A 100 -5.43 -3.32 8.37
CA ILE A 100 -4.45 -3.02 9.42
C ILE A 100 -4.16 -1.52 9.60
N PHE A 101 -4.63 -0.68 8.68
CA PHE A 101 -4.47 0.77 8.69
C PHE A 101 -5.70 1.49 9.29
N VAL A 102 -6.68 0.74 9.76
CA VAL A 102 -7.91 1.26 10.37
C VAL A 102 -8.01 0.71 11.78
N ASN A 103 -8.45 1.54 12.72
CA ASN A 103 -8.68 1.11 14.09
C ASN A 103 -9.97 0.27 14.15
N GLN A 104 -9.82 -1.03 14.34
CA GLN A 104 -10.94 -1.99 14.29
C GLN A 104 -11.89 -1.92 15.50
N ASN A 105 -11.60 -1.07 16.49
CA ASN A 105 -12.34 -1.01 17.77
C ASN A 105 -13.15 0.28 17.96
N VAL A 106 -13.41 1.02 16.88
CA VAL A 106 -14.18 2.28 16.94
C VAL A 106 -15.29 2.30 15.90
N GLU A 107 -16.35 3.04 16.22
CA GLU A 107 -17.39 3.40 15.26
C GLU A 107 -16.96 4.63 14.46
N TYR A 108 -17.22 4.60 13.15
CA TYR A 108 -16.76 5.64 12.23
C TYR A 108 -17.90 6.55 11.77
N ASP A 109 -17.60 7.84 11.57
CA ASP A 109 -18.30 8.68 10.59
C ASP A 109 -17.47 8.65 9.31
N VAL A 110 -18.01 8.04 8.25
CA VAL A 110 -17.27 7.80 7.01
C VAL A 110 -16.90 9.12 6.30
N VAL A 111 -17.77 10.14 6.36
CA VAL A 111 -17.48 11.44 5.73
C VAL A 111 -16.33 12.12 6.47
N GLN A 112 -16.38 12.12 7.80
CA GLN A 112 -15.29 12.68 8.61
C GLN A 112 -13.99 11.89 8.44
N TYR A 113 -14.07 10.56 8.39
CA TYR A 113 -12.91 9.69 8.16
C TYR A 113 -12.22 10.01 6.82
N VAL A 114 -12.99 10.17 5.74
CA VAL A 114 -12.45 10.57 4.43
C VAL A 114 -11.77 11.94 4.51
N ARG A 115 -12.35 12.90 5.23
CA ARG A 115 -11.76 14.23 5.39
C ARG A 115 -10.42 14.19 6.14
N GLU A 116 -10.29 13.33 7.13
CA GLU A 116 -9.04 13.13 7.89
C GLU A 116 -8.00 12.38 7.06
N LEU A 117 -8.42 11.37 6.29
CA LEU A 117 -7.55 10.61 5.40
C LEU A 117 -7.05 11.45 4.21
N PHE A 118 -7.91 12.31 3.64
CA PHE A 118 -7.61 13.17 2.50
C PHE A 118 -7.74 14.66 2.88
N PRO A 119 -6.72 15.26 3.53
CA PRO A 119 -6.83 16.61 4.10
C PRO A 119 -7.00 17.73 3.06
N LEU A 120 -6.80 17.45 1.77
CA LEU A 120 -7.06 18.38 0.67
C LEU A 120 -8.48 18.30 0.12
N PHE A 121 -9.29 17.33 0.55
CA PHE A 121 -10.69 17.23 0.15
C PHE A 121 -11.55 18.21 0.94
N GLY A 122 -12.50 18.85 0.25
CA GLY A 122 -13.55 19.62 0.86
C GLY A 122 -14.70 18.72 1.33
N ALA A 123 -15.71 19.35 1.95
CA ALA A 123 -16.89 18.63 2.43
C ALA A 123 -17.63 17.89 1.30
N THR A 124 -17.68 18.48 0.11
CA THR A 124 -18.36 17.90 -1.05
C THR A 124 -17.66 16.62 -1.51
N GLU A 125 -16.33 16.64 -1.68
CA GLU A 125 -15.57 15.47 -2.09
C GLU A 125 -15.68 14.35 -1.05
N SER A 126 -15.63 14.67 0.25
CA SER A 126 -15.77 13.68 1.32
C SER A 126 -17.12 12.97 1.30
N VAL A 127 -18.21 13.70 1.04
CA VAL A 127 -19.56 13.11 0.89
C VAL A 127 -19.63 12.21 -0.34
N VAL A 128 -19.05 12.64 -1.46
CA VAL A 128 -19.02 11.84 -2.70
C VAL A 128 -18.30 10.51 -2.45
N VAL A 129 -17.10 10.53 -1.85
CA VAL A 129 -16.38 9.29 -1.54
C VAL A 129 -17.19 8.41 -0.60
N ALA A 130 -17.73 8.94 0.51
CA ALA A 130 -18.56 8.15 1.41
C ALA A 130 -19.76 7.49 0.70
N SER A 131 -20.35 8.18 -0.28
CA SER A 131 -21.46 7.62 -1.07
C SER A 131 -21.04 6.47 -2.00
N ILE A 132 -19.83 6.52 -2.59
CA ILE A 132 -19.31 5.45 -3.46
C ILE A 132 -19.21 4.13 -2.70
N TYR A 133 -18.79 4.18 -1.44
CA TYR A 133 -18.60 2.98 -0.61
C TYR A 133 -19.84 2.63 0.23
N GLY A 134 -20.95 3.37 0.11
CA GLY A 134 -22.11 3.21 0.99
C GLY A 134 -22.77 1.82 0.99
N SER A 135 -22.55 1.01 -0.06
CA SER A 135 -23.07 -0.36 -0.18
C SER A 135 -22.10 -1.46 0.26
N VAL A 136 -20.87 -1.12 0.65
CA VAL A 136 -19.81 -2.11 0.95
C VAL A 136 -20.07 -2.91 2.23
N GLY A 137 -20.89 -2.38 3.15
CA GLY A 137 -21.25 -3.07 4.39
C GLY A 137 -21.35 -2.11 5.57
N SER A 138 -20.85 -2.56 6.73
CA SER A 138 -20.76 -1.73 7.92
C SER A 138 -19.86 -0.51 7.70
N ARG A 139 -19.95 0.50 8.57
CA ARG A 139 -19.06 1.67 8.47
C ARG A 139 -17.59 1.30 8.57
N LEU A 140 -17.25 0.26 9.33
CA LEU A 140 -15.91 -0.29 9.42
C LEU A 140 -15.47 -0.92 8.08
N ASP A 141 -16.33 -1.71 7.44
CA ASP A 141 -16.05 -2.29 6.11
C ASP A 141 -15.81 -1.19 5.06
N GLN A 142 -16.59 -0.11 5.14
CA GLN A 142 -16.46 1.04 4.25
C GLN A 142 -15.09 1.71 4.41
N VAL A 143 -14.67 2.05 5.63
CA VAL A 143 -13.37 2.71 5.84
C VAL A 143 -12.18 1.78 5.55
N ASN A 144 -12.29 0.49 5.87
CA ASN A 144 -11.29 -0.53 5.49
C ASN A 144 -11.11 -0.57 3.96
N THR A 145 -12.22 -0.57 3.22
CA THR A 145 -12.21 -0.64 1.76
C THR A 145 -11.72 0.68 1.14
N ILE A 146 -12.13 1.84 1.67
CA ILE A 146 -11.63 3.16 1.25
C ILE A 146 -10.10 3.21 1.34
N VAL A 147 -9.52 2.80 2.46
CA VAL A 147 -8.05 2.80 2.62
C VAL A 147 -7.40 1.81 1.66
N GLY A 148 -7.90 0.57 1.63
CA GLY A 148 -7.36 -0.49 0.78
C GLY A 148 -7.34 -0.11 -0.70
N GLU A 149 -8.46 0.41 -1.20
CA GLU A 149 -8.62 0.79 -2.60
C GLU A 149 -7.83 2.04 -2.95
N SER A 150 -7.96 3.11 -2.19
CA SER A 150 -7.30 4.38 -2.53
C SER A 150 -5.77 4.33 -2.42
N THR A 151 -5.23 3.49 -1.53
CA THR A 151 -3.80 3.46 -1.21
C THR A 151 -3.07 2.34 -1.96
N PHE A 152 -3.71 1.17 -2.12
CA PHE A 152 -3.05 -0.02 -2.66
C PHE A 152 -3.70 -0.48 -3.95
N VAL A 153 -4.99 -0.83 -3.93
CA VAL A 153 -5.62 -1.55 -5.04
C VAL A 153 -5.80 -0.67 -6.30
N CYS A 154 -6.48 0.47 -6.21
CA CYS A 154 -6.74 1.35 -7.36
C CYS A 154 -5.47 1.90 -8.03
N PRO A 155 -4.42 2.32 -7.29
CA PRO A 155 -3.15 2.70 -7.89
C PRO A 155 -2.54 1.62 -8.79
N THR A 156 -2.72 0.33 -8.46
CA THR A 156 -2.20 -0.76 -9.30
C THR A 156 -2.83 -0.80 -10.68
N TYR A 157 -4.13 -0.52 -10.82
CA TYR A 157 -4.76 -0.47 -12.15
C TYR A 157 -4.22 0.65 -13.01
N ARG A 158 -3.97 1.83 -12.40
CA ARG A 158 -3.29 2.93 -13.10
C ARG A 158 -1.89 2.55 -13.56
N LEU A 159 -1.16 1.78 -12.75
CA LEU A 159 0.14 1.23 -13.16
C LEU A 159 -0.01 0.22 -14.30
N LEU A 160 -1.02 -0.65 -14.29
CA LEU A 160 -1.21 -1.63 -15.36
C LEU A 160 -1.49 -0.99 -16.72
N ASP A 161 -2.29 0.08 -16.74
CA ASP A 161 -2.72 0.79 -17.95
C ASP A 161 -1.56 1.44 -18.71
N VAL A 162 -0.50 1.83 -18.00
CA VAL A 162 0.68 2.48 -18.62
C VAL A 162 1.68 1.47 -19.20
N PHE A 163 1.46 0.16 -19.02
CA PHE A 163 2.26 -0.93 -19.59
C PHE A 163 1.44 -1.81 -20.57
N PRO A 164 0.87 -1.25 -21.66
CA PRO A 164 -0.01 -1.99 -22.55
C PRO A 164 0.70 -3.19 -23.19
N GLY A 165 0.07 -4.37 -23.14
CA GLY A 165 0.63 -5.62 -23.67
C GLY A 165 1.82 -6.17 -22.87
N LYS A 166 2.18 -5.55 -21.74
CA LYS A 166 3.36 -5.89 -20.94
C LYS A 166 3.08 -5.90 -19.43
N SER A 167 1.82 -5.94 -19.00
CA SER A 167 1.47 -5.95 -17.58
C SER A 167 0.61 -7.14 -17.17
N TYR A 168 0.74 -7.56 -15.92
CA TYR A 168 0.04 -8.67 -15.30
C TYR A 168 -0.47 -8.26 -13.92
N LYS A 169 -1.70 -8.64 -13.58
CA LYS A 169 -2.32 -8.36 -12.28
C LYS A 169 -2.55 -9.65 -11.50
N GLY A 170 -2.22 -9.66 -10.21
CA GLY A 170 -2.55 -10.75 -9.30
C GLY A 170 -3.19 -10.25 -8.01
N ALA A 171 -3.80 -11.18 -7.28
CA ALA A 171 -4.39 -10.93 -5.97
C ALA A 171 -4.13 -12.10 -5.02
N TYR A 172 -3.62 -11.82 -3.82
CA TYR A 172 -3.54 -12.79 -2.73
C TYR A 172 -4.83 -12.74 -1.92
N ALA A 173 -5.53 -13.88 -1.84
CA ALA A 173 -6.88 -13.98 -1.28
C ALA A 173 -7.02 -15.05 -0.18
N ILE A 174 -5.90 -15.55 0.35
CA ILE A 174 -5.96 -16.43 1.53
C ILE A 174 -6.24 -15.56 2.76
N LEU A 175 -7.46 -15.70 3.30
CA LEU A 175 -7.88 -14.97 4.49
C LEU A 175 -6.91 -15.15 5.68
N PRO A 176 -6.63 -14.07 6.44
CA PRO A 176 -7.31 -12.77 6.40
C PRO A 176 -6.88 -11.85 5.26
N ALA A 177 -5.86 -12.21 4.47
CA ALA A 177 -5.40 -11.46 3.29
C ALA A 177 -5.11 -9.98 3.59
N LEU A 178 -4.51 -9.73 4.74
CA LEU A 178 -4.10 -8.39 5.19
C LEU A 178 -2.88 -7.93 4.41
N HIS A 179 -2.62 -6.63 4.43
CA HIS A 179 -1.39 -6.07 3.87
C HIS A 179 -0.15 -6.83 4.37
N ALA A 180 0.73 -7.21 3.44
CA ALA A 180 1.96 -7.99 3.64
C ALA A 180 1.82 -9.47 4.05
N ASP A 181 0.61 -10.03 4.17
CA ASP A 181 0.43 -11.47 4.45
C ASP A 181 0.99 -12.39 3.35
N ASP A 182 1.11 -11.87 2.13
CA ASP A 182 1.67 -12.55 0.97
C ASP A 182 3.21 -12.63 0.98
N VAL A 183 3.88 -11.80 1.79
CA VAL A 183 5.35 -11.70 1.84
C VAL A 183 6.03 -13.03 2.16
N PHE A 184 5.42 -13.81 3.06
CA PHE A 184 5.92 -15.11 3.49
C PHE A 184 5.90 -16.17 2.39
N TYR A 185 5.16 -15.93 1.30
CA TYR A 185 5.14 -16.80 0.13
C TYR A 185 6.18 -16.39 -0.92
N TYR A 186 6.61 -15.12 -0.96
CA TYR A 186 7.76 -14.70 -1.77
C TYR A 186 9.07 -15.19 -1.16
N PHE A 187 9.21 -15.04 0.17
CA PHE A 187 10.46 -15.26 0.89
C PHE A 187 10.27 -16.33 1.97
N PRO A 188 10.24 -17.63 1.60
CA PRO A 188 9.94 -18.71 2.54
C PRO A 188 10.99 -18.93 3.63
N SER A 189 12.17 -18.31 3.51
CA SER A 189 13.21 -18.31 4.55
C SER A 189 13.02 -17.20 5.59
N TYR A 190 12.10 -16.26 5.36
CA TYR A 190 11.81 -15.19 6.31
C TYR A 190 10.94 -15.74 7.44
N THR A 191 11.50 -15.80 8.64
CA THR A 191 10.81 -16.26 9.86
C THR A 191 10.63 -15.08 10.81
N TYR A 192 9.40 -14.57 10.95
CA TYR A 192 9.08 -13.57 11.97
C TYR A 192 8.45 -14.28 13.19
N PRO A 193 8.75 -13.87 14.44
CA PRO A 193 8.35 -14.61 15.65
C PRO A 193 6.84 -14.80 15.87
N ASP A 194 6.00 -14.12 15.09
CA ASP A 194 4.54 -14.15 15.16
C ASP A 194 3.86 -14.31 13.77
N SER A 195 4.63 -14.57 12.71
CA SER A 195 4.07 -14.76 11.37
C SER A 195 3.78 -16.23 11.11
N SER A 196 2.60 -16.70 11.48
CA SER A 196 2.13 -17.99 10.98
C SER A 196 1.72 -17.84 9.51
N LEU A 197 2.20 -18.74 8.64
CA LEU A 197 1.68 -18.86 7.28
C LEU A 197 0.18 -19.15 7.35
N HIS A 198 -0.67 -18.22 6.88
CA HIS A 198 -2.13 -18.38 6.88
C HIS A 198 -2.61 -19.62 6.11
N PHE A 199 -1.79 -20.13 5.19
CA PHE A 199 -2.02 -21.38 4.48
C PHE A 199 -0.72 -22.14 4.22
N ASN A 200 -0.35 -23.02 5.17
CA ASN A 200 0.80 -23.90 5.03
C ASN A 200 0.50 -25.10 4.10
N ASN A 201 0.44 -24.84 2.79
CA ASN A 201 0.25 -25.85 1.76
C ASN A 201 1.39 -25.80 0.73
N THR A 202 2.13 -26.88 0.58
CA THR A 202 3.31 -26.96 -0.30
C THR A 202 2.97 -26.62 -1.76
N MET A 203 1.84 -27.10 -2.28
CA MET A 203 1.43 -26.83 -3.66
C MET A 203 1.10 -25.34 -3.86
N PHE A 204 0.38 -24.73 -2.92
CA PHE A 204 0.09 -23.29 -2.95
C PHE A 204 1.38 -22.47 -2.89
N ARG A 205 2.27 -22.77 -1.92
CA ARG A 205 3.55 -22.06 -1.73
C ARG A 205 4.43 -22.13 -2.97
N ASN A 206 4.56 -23.32 -3.57
CA ASN A 206 5.30 -23.50 -4.81
C ASN A 206 4.66 -22.73 -5.97
N THR A 207 3.34 -22.80 -6.10
CA THR A 207 2.59 -22.15 -7.19
C THR A 207 2.66 -20.62 -7.11
N PHE A 208 2.49 -20.07 -5.91
CA PHE A 208 2.61 -18.64 -5.65
C PHE A 208 4.02 -18.17 -6.00
N SER A 209 5.04 -18.62 -5.25
CA SER A 209 6.45 -18.20 -5.42
C SER A 209 6.98 -18.39 -6.85
N GLN A 210 6.64 -19.51 -7.51
CA GLN A 210 7.10 -19.79 -8.86
C GLN A 210 6.64 -18.73 -9.88
N GLY A 211 5.41 -18.22 -9.78
CA GLY A 211 4.90 -17.21 -10.71
C GLY A 211 5.75 -15.94 -10.68
N PHE A 212 6.10 -15.48 -9.47
CA PHE A 212 6.95 -14.31 -9.25
C PHE A 212 8.40 -14.54 -9.66
N LEU A 213 8.96 -15.71 -9.32
CA LEU A 213 10.32 -16.05 -9.75
C LEU A 213 10.43 -16.16 -11.28
N SER A 214 9.40 -16.67 -11.94
CA SER A 214 9.36 -16.75 -13.41
C SER A 214 9.26 -15.36 -14.03
N PHE A 215 8.47 -14.46 -13.44
CA PHE A 215 8.45 -13.06 -13.85
C PHE A 215 9.81 -12.37 -13.64
N ALA A 216 10.45 -12.57 -12.50
CA ALA A 216 11.77 -11.99 -12.24
C ALA A 216 12.85 -12.52 -13.21
N ALA A 217 12.82 -13.81 -13.55
CA ALA A 217 13.80 -14.43 -14.45
C ALA A 217 13.56 -14.14 -15.93
N HIS A 218 12.30 -13.97 -16.33
CA HIS A 218 11.90 -14.00 -17.75
C HIS A 218 10.97 -12.86 -18.18
N LEU A 219 10.65 -11.92 -17.29
CA LEU A 219 9.70 -10.84 -17.53
C LEU A 219 8.30 -11.36 -17.94
N ASN A 220 7.98 -12.61 -17.59
CA ASN A 220 6.74 -13.30 -17.95
C ASN A 220 6.39 -14.38 -16.91
N PRO A 221 5.26 -14.26 -16.19
CA PRO A 221 4.90 -15.24 -15.16
C PRO A 221 4.52 -16.62 -15.75
N ASN A 222 4.25 -16.69 -17.06
CA ASN A 222 3.93 -17.95 -17.76
C ASN A 222 5.17 -18.75 -18.15
N ALA A 223 6.37 -18.17 -18.09
CA ALA A 223 7.63 -18.86 -18.38
C ALA A 223 8.06 -19.73 -17.19
N LYS A 224 7.28 -20.79 -16.92
CA LYS A 224 7.35 -21.53 -15.67
C LYS A 224 8.72 -22.17 -15.42
N LEU A 225 9.40 -21.76 -14.35
CA LEU A 225 10.66 -22.36 -13.90
C LEU A 225 10.49 -23.76 -13.29
N VAL A 226 9.34 -24.01 -12.65
CA VAL A 226 8.96 -25.31 -12.08
C VAL A 226 7.47 -25.57 -12.34
N PRO A 227 7.00 -26.84 -12.31
CA PRO A 227 5.59 -27.15 -12.46
C PRO A 227 4.72 -26.43 -11.41
N SER A 228 3.60 -25.85 -11.86
CA SER A 228 2.62 -25.17 -11.00
C SER A 228 1.22 -25.31 -11.57
N ILE A 229 0.22 -25.18 -10.70
CA ILE A 229 -1.20 -25.23 -11.09
C ILE A 229 -1.74 -23.89 -11.60
N THR A 230 -0.92 -22.83 -11.65
CA THR A 230 -1.33 -21.52 -12.17
C THR A 230 -1.80 -21.67 -13.63
N PRO A 231 -3.03 -21.27 -13.97
CA PRO A 231 -3.46 -21.20 -15.37
C PRO A 231 -2.67 -20.12 -16.12
N ALA A 232 -2.90 -19.99 -17.43
CA ALA A 232 -2.27 -18.94 -18.20
C ALA A 232 -2.63 -17.56 -17.62
N TRP A 233 -1.61 -16.86 -17.13
CA TRP A 233 -1.75 -15.53 -16.57
C TRP A 233 -1.79 -14.54 -17.73
N GLN A 234 -2.99 -14.10 -18.07
CA GLN A 234 -3.21 -13.19 -19.18
C GLN A 234 -2.60 -11.82 -18.89
N LYS A 235 -2.15 -11.13 -19.94
CA LYS A 235 -1.79 -9.72 -19.83
C LYS A 235 -3.04 -8.91 -19.53
N TRP A 236 -2.87 -7.85 -18.74
CA TRP A 236 -3.97 -7.01 -18.31
C TRP A 236 -4.74 -6.40 -19.50
N SER A 237 -4.02 -5.88 -20.50
CA SER A 237 -4.62 -5.28 -21.70
C SER A 237 -5.49 -6.22 -22.53
N ASP A 238 -5.28 -7.53 -22.39
CA ASP A 238 -5.90 -8.52 -23.28
C ASP A 238 -7.20 -9.08 -22.69
N ALA A 239 -7.28 -9.17 -21.36
CA ALA A 239 -8.37 -9.85 -20.67
C ALA A 239 -8.99 -9.06 -19.51
N GLN A 240 -8.31 -8.04 -18.98
CA GLN A 240 -8.70 -7.33 -17.75
C GLN A 240 -9.01 -8.27 -16.57
N THR A 241 -8.26 -9.38 -16.52
CA THR A 241 -8.34 -10.37 -15.46
C THR A 241 -7.12 -10.30 -14.55
N GLU A 242 -7.33 -10.65 -13.29
CA GLU A 242 -6.28 -10.87 -12.32
C GLU A 242 -6.14 -12.35 -11.95
N MET A 243 -4.90 -12.77 -11.66
CA MET A 243 -4.65 -14.09 -11.11
C MET A 243 -4.88 -14.09 -9.61
N VAL A 244 -5.96 -14.73 -9.18
CA VAL A 244 -6.35 -14.83 -7.77
C VAL A 244 -5.73 -16.09 -7.17
N PHE A 245 -4.99 -15.91 -6.08
CA PHE A 245 -4.40 -16.99 -5.29
C PHE A 245 -5.22 -17.20 -4.01
N ASN A 246 -6.05 -18.24 -4.02
CA ASN A 246 -6.97 -18.57 -2.93
C ASN A 246 -6.92 -20.08 -2.59
N LYS A 247 -7.86 -20.53 -1.75
CA LYS A 247 -8.15 -21.92 -1.43
C LYS A 247 -9.66 -22.17 -1.51
N THR A 248 -10.04 -23.41 -1.77
CA THR A 248 -11.43 -23.87 -1.67
C THR A 248 -11.87 -23.96 -0.20
N GLU A 249 -13.17 -24.08 0.04
CA GLU A 249 -13.72 -24.36 1.38
C GLU A 249 -13.11 -25.63 1.99
N GLY A 250 -12.84 -26.64 1.16
CA GLY A 250 -12.16 -27.88 1.56
C GLY A 250 -10.66 -27.74 1.81
N GLY A 251 -10.09 -26.53 1.72
CA GLY A 251 -8.68 -26.26 1.98
C GLY A 251 -7.72 -26.67 0.87
N ALA A 252 -8.22 -26.94 -0.35
CA ALA A 252 -7.37 -27.19 -1.52
C ALA A 252 -6.93 -25.86 -2.15
N PRO A 253 -5.70 -25.74 -2.67
CA PRO A 253 -5.27 -24.55 -3.42
C PRO A 253 -6.20 -24.28 -4.62
N LEU A 254 -6.61 -23.02 -4.78
CA LEU A 254 -7.45 -22.55 -5.88
C LEU A 254 -6.78 -21.34 -6.51
N ILE A 255 -6.23 -21.50 -7.72
CA ILE A 255 -5.58 -20.43 -8.46
C ILE A 255 -6.35 -20.25 -9.76
N MET A 256 -6.89 -19.06 -9.98
CA MET A 256 -7.81 -18.79 -11.07
C MET A 256 -7.66 -17.38 -11.61
N ALA A 257 -7.94 -17.21 -12.90
CA ALA A 257 -8.14 -15.90 -13.48
C ALA A 257 -9.57 -15.44 -13.14
N ALA A 258 -9.71 -14.24 -12.59
CA ALA A 258 -10.99 -13.60 -12.32
C ALA A 258 -11.02 -12.21 -12.98
N PRO A 259 -12.17 -11.74 -13.49
CA PRO A 259 -12.34 -10.34 -13.83
C PRO A 259 -12.03 -9.47 -12.60
N SER A 260 -11.43 -8.30 -12.83
CA SER A 260 -11.34 -7.31 -11.75
C SER A 260 -12.74 -6.91 -11.29
N LEU A 261 -12.91 -6.74 -9.99
CA LEU A 261 -14.17 -6.31 -9.36
C LEU A 261 -14.34 -4.77 -9.38
N LEU A 262 -13.42 -4.04 -10.02
CA LEU A 262 -13.42 -2.59 -10.16
C LEU A 262 -13.72 -2.14 -11.60
#